data_AF-A0A2T4GKY0-F1
#
_entry.id   AF-A0A2T4GKY0-F1
#
_cell.length_a   1.000
_cell.length_b   1.000
_cell.length_c   1.000
_cell.angle_alpha   90.00
_cell.angle_beta   90.00
_cell.angle_gamma   90.00
#
_symmetry.space_group_name_H-M   'P 1'
#
loop_
_entity.id
_entity.type
_entity.pdbx_description
1 polymer ?
#
loop_
_entity_poly.entity_id
_entity_poly.type
_entity_poly.pdbx_seq_one_letter_code
_entity_poly.pdbx_strand_id
1 'polypeptide(L)'
;MWGQQKQTGPPTPPSTSQTKLAEGPGTSPGSLDTGSNKFPPTIRDAMAVTKKMGFQYLWVDRYCIPQDESKSKEKADHIKQIDRIYRQAELTMVAAAGQGPEHGLPGIGSTPRIPQPSVQVGKHTLISTMTTPRFMIYSSPWYSRGWTYQEGICSRRRFLFTDEQVFFECQQMSCRETVDYMWPTSNGGLDSALQYVMSYIKRQLKYDADALNAILGVLRLYSRKDIPVFHF
;
A
#
# COMPACT_ATOMS: atom_id res chain seq x y z
N MET A 1 3.74 -8.42 -45.35
CA MET A 1 4.61 -7.90 -46.43
C MET A 1 5.03 -6.51 -46.01
N TRP A 2 6.28 -6.15 -45.74
CA TRP A 2 7.61 -6.62 -46.18
C TRP A 2 8.53 -6.83 -44.96
N GLY A 3 9.53 -7.71 -45.06
CA GLY A 3 10.46 -8.03 -43.98
C GLY A 3 11.88 -7.50 -44.19
N GLN A 4 12.63 -7.33 -43.09
CA GLN A 4 13.98 -7.88 -42.85
C GLN A 4 14.40 -7.58 -41.40
N GLN A 5 15.07 -8.55 -40.77
CA GLN A 5 15.59 -8.52 -39.39
C GLN A 5 17.07 -8.09 -39.39
N LYS A 6 17.46 -7.09 -38.58
CA LYS A 6 18.30 -7.21 -37.36
C LYS A 6 19.13 -5.95 -37.03
N GLN A 7 19.11 -5.65 -35.72
CA GLN A 7 20.00 -4.82 -34.89
C GLN A 7 20.00 -3.29 -35.06
N THR A 8 19.25 -2.61 -34.19
CA THR A 8 19.58 -1.27 -33.68
C THR A 8 19.06 -1.16 -32.23
N GLY A 9 19.76 -0.41 -31.38
CA GLY A 9 19.46 -0.24 -29.95
C GLY A 9 18.10 0.42 -29.65
N PRO A 10 17.79 0.72 -28.38
CA PRO A 10 16.47 1.23 -27.99
C PRO A 10 16.17 2.57 -28.69
N PRO A 11 14.92 2.78 -29.14
CA PRO A 11 14.54 3.93 -29.96
C PRO A 11 14.51 5.23 -29.16
N THR A 12 15.12 6.27 -29.71
CA THR A 12 15.02 7.65 -29.23
C THR A 12 13.58 8.16 -29.39
N PRO A 13 12.97 8.80 -28.37
CA PRO A 13 11.62 9.35 -28.49
C PRO A 13 11.58 10.57 -29.43
N PRO A 14 10.42 10.85 -30.07
CA PRO A 14 10.28 11.95 -31.03
C PRO A 14 10.37 13.31 -30.34
N SER A 15 11.03 14.25 -31.04
CA SER A 15 11.15 15.66 -30.64
C SER A 15 9.80 16.37 -30.69
N THR A 16 9.29 16.80 -29.54
CA THR A 16 8.16 17.72 -29.44
C THR A 16 8.67 19.13 -29.17
N SER A 17 8.20 20.09 -29.97
CA SER A 17 8.62 21.48 -30.04
C SER A 17 8.76 22.18 -28.68
N GLN A 18 9.97 22.68 -28.41
CA GLN A 18 10.25 23.58 -27.29
C GLN A 18 9.80 25.00 -27.65
N THR A 19 8.81 25.52 -26.94
CA THR A 19 8.51 26.95 -26.96
C THR A 19 9.55 27.65 -26.07
N LYS A 20 10.39 28.49 -26.68
CA LYS A 20 11.36 29.39 -26.03
C LYS A 20 10.63 30.31 -25.04
N LEU A 21 11.04 30.29 -23.77
CA LEU A 21 10.85 31.39 -22.81
C LEU A 21 12.23 31.83 -22.33
N ALA A 22 12.41 33.15 -22.23
CA ALA A 22 13.68 33.86 -22.18
C ALA A 22 14.60 33.45 -21.01
N GLU A 23 15.91 33.54 -21.28
CA GLU A 23 17.01 33.18 -20.39
C GLU A 23 17.21 34.18 -19.24
N GLY A 24 17.35 33.64 -18.03
CA GLY A 24 18.03 34.25 -16.88
C GLY A 24 18.86 33.15 -16.20
N PRO A 25 20.03 33.45 -15.61
CA PRO A 25 21.01 32.42 -15.30
C PRO A 25 20.62 31.61 -14.04
N GLY A 26 20.50 30.28 -14.18
CA GLY A 26 20.84 29.37 -13.08
C GLY A 26 19.80 28.38 -12.52
N THR A 27 18.63 28.13 -13.15
CA THR A 27 17.66 27.16 -12.59
C THR A 27 17.20 26.14 -13.63
N SER A 28 17.35 24.85 -13.33
CA SER A 28 16.87 23.74 -14.19
C SER A 28 15.34 23.82 -14.39
N PRO A 29 14.81 23.54 -15.59
CA PRO A 29 13.38 23.59 -15.86
C PRO A 29 12.67 22.47 -15.07
N GLY A 30 11.81 22.84 -14.12
CA GLY A 30 10.98 21.90 -13.34
C GLY A 30 11.28 21.81 -11.84
N SER A 31 12.24 22.56 -11.30
CA SER A 31 12.45 22.63 -9.86
C SER A 31 11.34 23.43 -9.18
N LEU A 32 10.38 22.78 -8.52
CA LEU A 32 9.51 23.46 -7.57
C LEU A 32 10.36 23.92 -6.37
N ASP A 33 10.40 25.23 -6.21
CA ASP A 33 11.05 25.97 -5.12
C ASP A 33 10.78 25.32 -3.75
N THR A 34 11.83 24.81 -3.11
CA THR A 34 11.82 23.92 -1.93
C THR A 34 11.53 24.64 -0.61
N GLY A 35 10.59 25.58 -0.60
CA GLY A 35 10.00 26.08 0.63
C GLY A 35 9.20 24.92 1.26
N SER A 36 9.79 24.20 2.20
CA SER A 36 9.21 23.00 2.81
C SER A 36 7.80 23.22 3.36
N ASN A 37 7.42 24.43 3.73
CA ASN A 37 6.07 24.76 4.21
C ASN A 37 4.98 24.90 3.12
N LYS A 38 5.30 24.80 1.83
CA LYS A 38 4.30 24.94 0.73
C LYS A 38 3.49 23.67 0.46
N PHE A 39 3.91 22.52 0.98
CA PHE A 39 3.23 21.25 0.76
C PHE A 39 2.59 20.74 2.04
N PRO A 40 1.40 20.11 1.97
CA PRO A 40 0.80 19.41 3.09
C PRO A 40 1.74 18.34 3.67
N PRO A 41 1.68 18.07 4.98
CA PRO A 41 2.42 17.01 5.67
C PRO A 41 2.55 15.70 4.89
N THR A 42 1.45 15.12 4.38
CA THR A 42 1.49 13.83 3.67
C THR A 42 2.37 13.88 2.42
N ILE A 43 2.39 15.01 1.71
CA ILE A 43 3.19 15.20 0.50
C ILE A 43 4.67 15.39 0.87
N ARG A 44 4.96 16.11 1.95
CA ARG A 44 6.34 16.27 2.45
C ARG A 44 6.93 14.94 2.90
N ASP A 45 6.14 14.15 3.61
CA ASP A 45 6.54 12.82 4.04
C ASP A 45 6.76 11.92 2.83
N ALA A 46 5.87 11.94 1.83
CA ALA A 46 6.07 11.21 0.57
C ALA A 46 7.35 11.64 -0.16
N MET A 47 7.68 12.93 -0.19
CA MET A 47 8.95 13.42 -0.73
C MET A 47 10.16 12.88 0.06
N ALA A 48 10.06 12.82 1.40
CA ALA A 48 11.10 12.27 2.26
C ALA A 48 11.30 10.77 2.01
N VAL A 49 10.22 10.00 1.89
CA VAL A 49 10.28 8.58 1.52
C VAL A 49 10.91 8.40 0.13
N THR A 50 10.48 9.19 -0.86
CA THR A 50 11.02 9.14 -2.23
C THR A 50 12.54 9.31 -2.23
N LYS A 51 13.04 10.34 -1.54
CA LYS A 51 14.48 10.61 -1.41
C LYS A 51 15.22 9.49 -0.67
N LYS A 52 14.68 9.02 0.46
CA LYS A 52 15.29 7.93 1.23
C LYS A 52 15.37 6.62 0.46
N MET A 53 14.41 6.36 -0.43
CA MET A 53 14.40 5.19 -1.31
C MET A 53 15.32 5.34 -2.54
N GLY A 54 15.99 6.48 -2.72
CA GLY A 54 16.89 6.73 -3.85
C GLY A 54 16.17 7.11 -5.15
N PHE A 55 14.87 7.41 -5.10
CA PHE A 55 14.12 7.88 -6.26
C PHE A 55 14.29 9.39 -6.45
N GLN A 56 14.34 9.81 -7.72
CA GLN A 56 14.50 11.22 -8.09
C GLN A 56 13.16 11.93 -8.34
N TYR A 57 12.11 11.18 -8.63
CA TYR A 57 10.82 11.72 -9.06
C TYR A 57 9.69 11.20 -8.17
N LEU A 58 8.78 12.11 -7.83
CA LEU A 58 7.51 11.81 -7.18
C LEU A 58 6.39 12.41 -8.02
N TRP A 59 5.44 11.58 -8.42
CA TRP A 59 4.24 12.02 -9.13
C TRP A 59 3.06 12.10 -8.16
N VAL A 60 2.33 13.22 -8.19
CA VAL A 60 1.15 13.47 -7.35
C VAL A 60 0.10 14.18 -8.19
N ASP A 61 -1.08 13.58 -8.35
CA ASP A 61 -2.16 14.02 -9.24
C ASP A 61 -2.43 15.52 -9.14
N ARG A 62 -2.58 16.02 -7.91
CA ARG A 62 -2.92 17.42 -7.64
C ARG A 62 -1.89 18.42 -8.20
N TYR A 63 -0.63 18.02 -8.29
CA TYR A 63 0.48 18.88 -8.73
C TYR A 63 0.93 18.58 -10.16
N CYS A 64 0.74 17.35 -10.62
CA CYS A 64 1.17 16.93 -11.96
C CYS A 64 0.07 17.05 -13.02
N ILE A 65 -1.21 17.06 -12.62
CA ILE A 65 -2.34 17.24 -13.53
C ILE A 65 -2.80 18.71 -13.46
N PRO A 66 -2.95 19.41 -14.60
CA PRO A 66 -3.51 20.75 -14.62
C PRO A 66 -4.88 20.81 -13.92
N GLN A 67 -5.01 21.72 -12.97
CA GLN A 67 -6.25 21.93 -12.22
C GLN A 67 -7.14 23.02 -12.83
N ASP A 68 -6.56 23.89 -13.65
CA ASP A 68 -7.25 24.99 -14.34
C ASP A 68 -8.14 24.47 -15.49
N GLU A 69 -9.37 24.97 -15.57
CA GLU A 69 -10.33 24.67 -16.62
C GLU A 69 -9.84 25.12 -18.01
N SER A 70 -9.03 26.19 -18.06
CA SER A 70 -8.42 26.67 -19.31
C SER A 70 -7.53 25.62 -19.98
N LYS A 71 -7.05 24.62 -19.21
CA LYS A 71 -6.22 23.50 -19.66
C LYS A 71 -6.97 22.16 -19.69
N SER A 72 -8.29 22.20 -19.87
CA SER A 72 -9.16 21.02 -19.89
C SER A 72 -8.71 19.90 -20.83
N LYS A 73 -8.16 20.24 -22.00
CA LYS A 73 -7.63 19.25 -22.96
C LYS A 73 -6.40 18.51 -22.41
N GLU A 74 -5.42 19.25 -21.87
CA GLU A 74 -4.23 18.66 -21.24
C GLU A 74 -4.64 17.79 -20.05
N LYS A 75 -5.56 18.27 -19.21
CA LYS A 75 -6.12 17.50 -18.09
C LYS A 75 -6.75 16.19 -18.57
N ALA A 76 -7.55 16.21 -19.62
CA ALA A 76 -8.17 15.02 -20.20
C ALA A 76 -7.11 14.03 -20.72
N ASP A 77 -6.04 14.51 -21.33
CA ASP A 77 -4.95 13.67 -21.83
C ASP A 77 -4.14 13.01 -20.71
N HIS A 78 -3.97 13.68 -19.56
CA HIS A 78 -3.39 13.06 -18.36
C HIS A 78 -4.32 12.00 -17.76
N ILE A 79 -5.62 12.30 -17.64
CA ILE A 79 -6.61 11.35 -17.10
C ILE A 79 -6.63 10.05 -17.91
N LYS A 80 -6.53 10.13 -19.24
CA LYS A 80 -6.46 8.97 -20.14
C LYS A 80 -5.20 8.10 -19.95
N GLN A 81 -4.20 8.59 -19.23
CA GLN A 81 -2.91 7.92 -19.04
C GLN A 81 -2.67 7.49 -17.58
N ILE A 82 -3.62 7.74 -16.67
CA ILE A 82 -3.50 7.40 -15.24
C ILE A 82 -3.16 5.92 -15.05
N ASP A 83 -3.79 5.04 -15.79
CA ASP A 83 -3.52 3.60 -15.77
C ASP A 83 -2.05 3.29 -16.07
N ARG A 84 -1.48 3.95 -17.09
CA ARG A 84 -0.08 3.77 -17.51
C ARG A 84 0.87 4.35 -16.47
N ILE A 85 0.55 5.52 -15.90
CA ILE A 85 1.35 6.15 -14.85
C ILE A 85 1.50 5.21 -13.66
N TYR A 86 0.39 4.70 -13.11
CA TYR A 86 0.43 3.77 -11.97
C TYR A 86 1.06 2.42 -12.33
N ARG A 87 0.80 1.89 -13.54
CA ARG A 87 1.37 0.62 -14.00
C ARG A 87 2.88 0.67 -14.27
N GLN A 88 3.40 1.84 -14.62
CA GLN A 88 4.82 2.06 -14.92
C GLN A 88 5.58 2.69 -13.75
N ALA A 89 4.90 3.12 -12.69
CA ALA A 89 5.54 3.54 -11.45
C ALA A 89 6.32 2.37 -10.84
N GLU A 90 7.55 2.65 -10.39
CA GLU A 90 8.36 1.64 -9.68
C GLU A 90 7.69 1.19 -8.38
N LEU A 91 7.07 2.17 -7.71
CA LEU A 91 6.37 2.01 -6.43
C LEU A 91 5.28 3.10 -6.32
N THR A 92 4.14 2.73 -5.75
CA THR A 92 3.07 3.68 -5.38
C THR A 92 2.94 3.76 -3.88
N MET A 93 2.88 4.97 -3.33
CA MET A 93 2.62 5.19 -1.89
C MET A 93 1.15 5.51 -1.68
N VAL A 94 0.51 4.79 -0.76
CA VAL A 94 -0.89 4.95 -0.39
C VAL A 94 -0.94 5.44 1.05
N ALA A 95 -1.46 6.65 1.26
CA ALA A 95 -1.79 7.16 2.58
C ALA A 95 -3.15 6.59 3.00
N ALA A 96 -3.13 5.47 3.73
CA ALA A 96 -4.33 4.82 4.26
C ALA A 96 -4.69 5.26 5.68
N ALA A 97 -3.84 6.09 6.30
CA ALA A 97 -4.04 6.73 7.60
C ALA A 97 -4.67 8.12 7.49
N GLY A 98 -5.48 8.48 8.49
CA GLY A 98 -6.03 9.82 8.66
C GLY A 98 -7.04 10.27 7.60
N GLN A 99 -7.42 11.54 7.67
CA GLN A 99 -8.45 12.17 6.83
C GLN A 99 -7.84 13.29 5.99
N GLY A 100 -7.13 12.92 4.93
CA GLY A 100 -6.62 13.87 3.92
C GLY A 100 -5.14 14.26 4.09
N PRO A 101 -4.67 15.24 3.29
CA PRO A 101 -3.25 15.49 3.06
C PRO A 101 -2.53 16.19 4.23
N GLU A 102 -3.29 16.72 5.19
CA GLU A 102 -2.74 17.37 6.39
C GLU A 102 -2.35 16.36 7.49
N HIS A 103 -2.70 15.09 7.33
CA HIS A 103 -2.46 14.09 8.36
C HIS A 103 -0.98 13.67 8.46
N GLY A 104 -0.24 13.65 7.34
CA GLY A 104 1.11 13.07 7.28
C GLY A 104 1.11 11.56 7.03
N LEU A 105 2.29 10.97 6.87
CA LEU A 105 2.49 9.52 6.80
C LEU A 105 3.03 9.03 8.16
N PRO A 106 2.27 8.19 8.89
CA PRO A 106 2.69 7.71 10.20
C PRO A 106 4.07 7.04 10.20
N GLY A 107 4.96 7.53 11.08
CA GLY A 107 6.32 7.01 11.24
C GLY A 107 7.37 7.60 10.29
N ILE A 108 7.02 8.60 9.47
CA ILE A 108 7.98 9.28 8.57
C ILE A 108 8.34 10.68 9.08
N GLY A 109 7.34 11.55 9.25
CA GLY A 109 7.50 12.93 9.67
C GLY A 109 7.11 13.13 11.13
N SER A 110 6.33 14.18 11.37
CA SER A 110 5.80 14.52 12.71
C SER A 110 4.64 13.63 13.15
N THR A 111 4.06 12.85 12.24
CA THR A 111 2.90 12.00 12.53
C THR A 111 3.36 10.71 13.20
N PRO A 112 3.09 10.53 14.51
CA PRO A 112 3.52 9.33 15.21
C PRO A 112 2.71 8.13 14.73
N ARG A 113 3.35 6.97 14.78
CA ARG A 113 2.68 5.69 14.56
C ARG A 113 2.19 5.12 15.89
N ILE A 114 1.06 4.40 15.86
CA ILE A 114 0.60 3.61 16.99
C ILE A 114 1.64 2.52 17.28
N PRO A 115 2.29 2.53 18.47
CA PRO A 115 3.30 1.54 18.81
C PRO A 115 2.69 0.14 18.88
N GLN A 116 3.44 -0.87 18.43
CA GLN A 116 3.03 -2.26 18.58
C GLN A 116 3.03 -2.65 20.06
N PRO A 117 1.88 -3.06 20.63
CA PRO A 117 1.84 -3.54 22.01
C PRO A 117 2.72 -4.78 22.19
N SER A 118 3.47 -4.81 23.29
CA SER A 118 4.27 -5.97 23.69
C SER A 118 4.27 -6.13 25.21
N VAL A 119 4.43 -7.37 25.67
CA VAL A 119 4.51 -7.70 27.10
C VAL A 119 5.54 -8.79 27.34
N GLN A 120 6.33 -8.63 28.40
CA GLN A 120 7.32 -9.62 28.84
C GLN A 120 6.65 -10.62 29.81
N VAL A 121 6.73 -11.92 29.48
CA VAL A 121 6.23 -13.02 30.31
C VAL A 121 7.38 -14.00 30.57
N GLY A 122 8.03 -13.85 31.72
CA GLY A 122 9.26 -14.58 32.03
C GLY A 122 10.35 -14.28 31.00
N LYS A 123 10.84 -15.31 30.30
CA LYS A 123 11.85 -15.19 29.24
C LYS A 123 11.28 -14.88 27.84
N HIS A 124 9.96 -14.84 27.68
CA HIS A 124 9.32 -14.64 26.37
C HIS A 124 8.76 -13.23 26.25
N THR A 125 8.88 -12.64 25.07
CA THR A 125 8.20 -11.38 24.71
C THR A 125 7.01 -11.72 23.83
N LEU A 126 5.80 -11.42 24.29
CA LEU A 126 4.59 -11.51 23.48
C LEU A 126 4.38 -10.17 22.79
N ILE A 127 4.11 -10.20 21.48
CA ILE A 127 3.86 -9.01 20.68
C ILE A 127 2.49 -9.11 20.02
N SER A 128 1.80 -7.98 19.92
CA SER A 128 0.52 -7.90 19.20
C SER A 128 0.74 -8.09 17.71
N THR A 129 -0.13 -8.87 17.05
CA THR A 129 -0.11 -9.04 15.60
C THR A 129 -0.67 -7.83 14.84
N MET A 130 -1.17 -6.83 15.58
CA MET A 130 -1.80 -5.62 15.08
C MET A 130 -3.06 -5.92 14.25
N THR A 131 -3.75 -4.86 13.80
CA THR A 131 -4.94 -5.00 12.99
C THR A 131 -4.60 -5.59 11.62
N THR A 132 -5.45 -6.48 11.12
CA THR A 132 -5.28 -7.05 9.78
C THR A 132 -5.23 -5.93 8.72
N PRO A 133 -4.21 -5.91 7.82
CA PRO A 133 -4.05 -4.88 6.80
C PRO A 133 -5.34 -4.57 6.03
N ARG A 134 -6.04 -5.61 5.56
CA ARG A 134 -7.29 -5.47 4.80
C ARG A 134 -8.33 -4.62 5.51
N PHE A 135 -8.47 -4.78 6.83
CA PHE A 135 -9.46 -4.03 7.59
C PHE A 135 -9.12 -2.54 7.60
N MET A 136 -7.87 -2.19 7.93
CA MET A 136 -7.43 -0.79 7.92
C MET A 136 -7.54 -0.16 6.53
N ILE A 137 -7.17 -0.90 5.48
CA ILE A 137 -7.25 -0.41 4.10
C ILE A 137 -8.71 -0.16 3.71
N TYR A 138 -9.62 -1.12 3.95
CA TYR A 138 -11.04 -0.99 3.57
C TYR A 138 -11.78 0.09 4.35
N SER A 139 -11.34 0.38 5.58
CA SER A 139 -11.87 1.48 6.38
C SER A 139 -11.23 2.83 6.07
N SER A 140 -10.18 2.88 5.24
CA SER A 140 -9.49 4.13 4.92
C SER A 140 -10.30 5.02 3.97
N PRO A 141 -10.16 6.36 4.05
CA PRO A 141 -10.73 7.28 3.06
C PRO A 141 -10.16 7.08 1.66
N TRP A 142 -8.96 6.51 1.54
CA TRP A 142 -8.41 6.13 0.26
C TRP A 142 -9.29 5.09 -0.41
N TYR A 143 -9.69 4.01 0.28
CA TYR A 143 -10.46 2.93 -0.34
C TYR A 143 -11.88 3.32 -0.77
N SER A 144 -12.47 4.34 -0.16
CA SER A 144 -13.85 4.77 -0.47
C SER A 144 -13.97 5.66 -1.72
N ARG A 145 -12.85 6.17 -2.26
CA ARG A 145 -12.86 7.09 -3.41
C ARG A 145 -12.84 6.31 -4.74
N GLY A 146 -13.63 6.73 -5.73
CA GLY A 146 -13.66 6.02 -7.02
C GLY A 146 -12.33 6.03 -7.79
N TRP A 147 -11.61 7.16 -7.74
CA TRP A 147 -10.34 7.33 -8.44
C TRP A 147 -9.21 6.47 -7.89
N THR A 148 -9.19 6.24 -6.58
CA THR A 148 -8.17 5.44 -5.89
C THR A 148 -8.21 3.96 -6.26
N TYR A 149 -9.34 3.49 -6.81
CA TYR A 149 -9.45 2.15 -7.36
C TYR A 149 -8.42 1.92 -8.49
N GLN A 150 -8.25 2.90 -9.39
CA GLN A 150 -7.26 2.81 -10.46
C GLN A 150 -5.83 2.86 -9.91
N GLU A 151 -5.58 3.72 -8.93
CA GLU A 151 -4.29 3.77 -8.23
C GLU A 151 -3.94 2.41 -7.61
N GLY A 152 -4.93 1.75 -7.00
CA GLY A 152 -4.77 0.46 -6.37
C GLY A 152 -4.50 -0.68 -7.35
N ILE A 153 -5.34 -0.82 -8.38
CA ILE A 153 -5.32 -1.99 -9.28
C ILE A 153 -4.24 -1.91 -10.37
N CYS A 154 -3.89 -0.69 -10.83
CA CYS A 154 -2.89 -0.52 -11.88
C CYS A 154 -1.46 -0.62 -11.33
N SER A 155 -1.24 -0.28 -10.06
CA SER A 155 0.08 -0.32 -9.44
C SER A 155 0.60 -1.74 -9.23
N ARG A 156 1.85 -1.97 -9.66
CA ARG A 156 2.51 -3.28 -9.52
C ARG A 156 3.09 -3.53 -8.13
N ARG A 157 3.47 -2.44 -7.45
CA ARG A 157 4.08 -2.44 -6.11
C ARG A 157 3.54 -1.26 -5.33
N ARG A 158 3.15 -1.46 -4.08
CA ARG A 158 2.54 -0.45 -3.24
C ARG A 158 3.10 -0.50 -1.83
N PHE A 159 3.37 0.67 -1.26
CA PHE A 159 3.46 0.84 0.19
C PHE A 159 2.17 1.47 0.70
N LEU A 160 1.50 0.81 1.63
CA LEU A 160 0.30 1.31 2.29
C LEU A 160 0.66 1.73 3.70
N PHE A 161 0.60 3.03 3.96
CA PHE A 161 0.88 3.63 5.26
C PHE A 161 -0.42 3.69 6.06
N THR A 162 -0.52 2.91 7.14
CA THR A 162 -1.62 2.99 8.10
C THR A 162 -1.15 3.61 9.41
N ASP A 163 -2.09 3.86 10.33
CA ASP A 163 -1.79 4.36 11.67
C ASP A 163 -0.93 3.38 12.49
N GLU A 164 -0.92 2.10 12.12
CA GLU A 164 -0.27 1.03 12.89
C GLU A 164 1.04 0.53 12.28
N GLN A 165 1.18 0.52 10.95
CA GLN A 165 2.34 -0.04 10.25
C GLN A 165 2.34 0.30 8.76
N VAL A 166 3.46 0.01 8.07
CA VAL A 166 3.52 0.01 6.61
C VAL A 166 3.35 -1.40 6.07
N PHE A 167 2.54 -1.54 5.03
CA PHE A 167 2.40 -2.77 4.27
C PHE A 167 3.03 -2.62 2.90
N PHE A 168 3.79 -3.63 2.49
CA PHE A 168 4.19 -3.79 1.10
C PHE A 168 3.25 -4.77 0.41
N GLU A 169 2.78 -4.43 -0.78
CA GLU A 169 2.05 -5.34 -1.64
C GLU A 169 2.56 -5.27 -3.07
N CYS A 170 2.86 -6.42 -3.66
CA CYS A 170 3.07 -6.58 -5.09
C CYS A 170 2.25 -7.77 -5.63
N GLN A 171 2.41 -8.09 -6.91
CA GLN A 171 1.67 -9.19 -7.56
C GLN A 171 1.99 -10.59 -7.01
N GLN A 172 3.10 -10.74 -6.29
CA GLN A 172 3.59 -12.04 -5.83
C GLN A 172 3.61 -12.18 -4.31
N MET A 173 3.68 -11.07 -3.57
CA MET A 173 3.85 -11.09 -2.12
C MET A 173 3.21 -9.88 -1.47
N SER A 174 2.85 -10.06 -0.20
CA SER A 174 2.53 -8.98 0.72
C SER A 174 3.37 -9.16 1.97
N CYS A 175 4.03 -8.09 2.41
CA CYS A 175 4.80 -8.08 3.66
C CYS A 175 4.25 -7.01 4.60
N ARG A 176 4.40 -7.30 5.89
CA ARG A 176 3.99 -6.42 6.98
C ARG A 176 5.23 -6.03 7.77
N GLU A 177 5.24 -4.80 8.27
CA GLU A 177 6.36 -4.31 9.06
C GLU A 177 6.43 -4.93 10.46
N THR A 178 5.29 -5.32 11.05
CA THR A 178 5.23 -5.80 12.43
C THR A 178 5.74 -7.23 12.57
N VAL A 179 4.96 -8.19 12.05
CA VAL A 179 5.30 -9.61 12.06
C VAL A 179 4.86 -10.17 10.72
N ASP A 180 5.83 -10.56 9.89
CA ASP A 180 5.56 -11.26 8.66
C ASP A 180 5.30 -12.72 8.98
N TYR A 181 4.03 -13.12 8.92
CA TYR A 181 3.71 -14.53 8.79
C TYR A 181 4.02 -14.90 7.33
N MET A 182 5.28 -15.27 7.05
CA MET A 182 5.56 -16.17 5.93
C MET A 182 4.93 -17.54 6.28
N TRP A 183 3.60 -17.60 6.26
CA TRP A 183 2.93 -18.88 6.24
C TRP A 183 3.07 -19.41 4.82
N PRO A 184 3.78 -20.53 4.59
CA PRO A 184 3.75 -21.15 3.28
C PRO A 184 2.29 -21.35 2.94
N THR A 185 1.84 -20.86 1.79
CA THR A 185 0.51 -21.10 1.25
C THR A 185 0.35 -22.58 0.90
N SER A 186 0.53 -23.48 1.87
CA SER A 186 0.03 -24.83 1.83
C SER A 186 -1.38 -24.78 2.39
N ASN A 187 -2.34 -24.70 1.47
CA ASN A 187 -3.73 -25.03 1.71
C ASN A 187 -3.80 -26.29 2.59
N GLY A 188 -4.31 -26.20 3.83
CA GLY A 188 -4.91 -27.37 4.48
C GLY A 188 -4.63 -27.68 5.95
N GLY A 189 -3.80 -26.91 6.68
CA GLY A 189 -3.40 -27.29 8.04
C GLY A 189 -4.02 -26.49 9.20
N LEU A 190 -3.15 -26.01 10.08
CA LEU A 190 -3.43 -25.35 11.37
C LEU A 190 -4.18 -24.02 11.22
N ASP A 191 -3.89 -23.26 10.17
CA ASP A 191 -4.47 -21.93 9.91
C ASP A 191 -5.97 -21.95 9.70
N SER A 192 -6.47 -22.97 9.00
CA SER A 192 -7.92 -23.14 8.86
C SER A 192 -8.54 -23.41 10.22
N ALA A 193 -7.96 -24.31 11.02
CA ALA A 193 -8.46 -24.62 12.36
C ALA A 193 -8.47 -23.39 13.28
N LEU A 194 -7.37 -22.62 13.32
CA LEU A 194 -7.28 -21.39 14.10
C LEU A 194 -8.27 -20.32 13.61
N GLN A 195 -8.47 -20.17 12.30
CA GLN A 195 -9.48 -19.26 11.75
C GLN A 195 -10.90 -19.63 12.21
N TYR A 196 -11.26 -20.91 12.26
CA TYR A 196 -12.57 -21.34 12.77
C TYR A 196 -12.70 -21.15 14.28
N VAL A 197 -11.63 -21.41 15.05
CA VAL A 197 -11.59 -21.13 16.50
C VAL A 197 -11.77 -19.64 16.77
N MET A 198 -11.02 -18.79 16.08
CA MET A 198 -11.12 -17.33 16.23
C MET A 198 -12.47 -16.79 15.75
N SER A 199 -13.08 -17.41 14.75
CA SER A 199 -14.42 -17.08 14.27
C SER A 199 -15.53 -17.60 15.20
N TYR A 200 -15.26 -18.64 15.98
CA TYR A 200 -16.17 -19.17 16.99
C TYR A 200 -16.18 -18.32 18.26
N ILE A 201 -15.00 -17.92 18.76
CA ILE A 201 -14.85 -17.10 19.99
C ILE A 201 -15.58 -15.76 19.88
N LYS A 202 -15.77 -15.24 18.65
CA LYS A 202 -16.50 -13.99 18.39
C LYS A 202 -18.03 -14.14 18.37
N ARG A 203 -18.58 -15.35 18.50
CA ARG A 203 -20.02 -15.61 18.45
C ARG A 203 -20.61 -15.59 19.84
N GLN A 204 -21.80 -15.01 19.96
CA GLN A 204 -22.60 -15.08 21.18
C GLN A 204 -23.32 -16.42 21.23
N LEU A 205 -23.16 -17.13 22.35
CA LEU A 205 -23.83 -18.40 22.60
C LEU A 205 -25.14 -18.13 23.34
N LYS A 206 -26.17 -18.93 23.04
CA LYS A 206 -27.45 -18.87 23.75
C LYS A 206 -27.32 -19.43 25.18
N TYR A 207 -26.38 -20.36 25.38
CA TYR A 207 -26.07 -20.99 26.67
C TYR A 207 -24.55 -21.09 26.83
N ASP A 208 -23.99 -20.35 27.79
CA ASP A 208 -22.52 -20.29 27.98
C ASP A 208 -21.91 -21.63 28.39
N ALA A 209 -22.69 -22.49 29.08
CA ALA A 209 -22.26 -23.82 29.48
C ALA A 209 -21.91 -24.75 28.29
N ASP A 210 -22.42 -24.45 27.09
CA ASP A 210 -22.18 -25.25 25.88
C ASP A 210 -20.90 -24.87 25.14
N ALA A 211 -20.22 -23.80 25.54
CA ALA A 211 -19.08 -23.23 24.80
C ALA A 211 -17.99 -24.27 24.49
N LEU A 212 -17.60 -25.07 25.49
CA LEU A 212 -16.57 -26.10 25.34
C LEU A 212 -17.03 -27.26 24.46
N ASN A 213 -18.28 -27.71 24.63
CA ASN A 213 -18.84 -28.80 23.84
C ASN A 213 -19.05 -28.42 22.38
N ALA A 214 -19.44 -27.18 22.11
CA ALA A 214 -19.68 -26.68 20.76
C ALA A 214 -18.36 -26.44 19.99
N ILE A 215 -17.29 -25.92 20.63
CA ILE A 215 -15.98 -25.84 19.95
C ILE A 215 -15.36 -27.22 19.73
N LEU A 216 -15.57 -28.19 20.64
CA LEU A 216 -15.14 -29.58 20.45
C LEU A 216 -15.71 -30.20 19.17
N GLY A 217 -16.95 -29.85 18.79
CA GLY A 217 -17.54 -30.27 17.51
C GLY A 217 -16.75 -29.79 16.28
N VAL A 218 -16.26 -28.54 16.31
CA VAL A 218 -15.42 -27.96 15.25
C VAL A 218 -14.05 -28.64 15.21
N LEU A 219 -13.44 -28.89 16.38
CA LEU A 219 -12.13 -29.54 16.47
C LEU A 219 -12.16 -31.00 15.98
N ARG A 220 -13.28 -31.71 16.17
CA ARG A 220 -13.49 -33.08 15.65
C ARG A 220 -13.51 -33.15 14.12
N LEU A 221 -13.82 -32.07 13.41
CA LEU A 221 -13.72 -32.03 11.94
C LEU A 221 -12.27 -32.08 11.47
N TYR A 222 -11.34 -31.54 12.27
CA TYR A 222 -9.91 -31.52 11.98
C TYR A 222 -9.21 -32.80 12.41
N SER A 223 -9.67 -33.45 13.47
CA SER A 223 -9.12 -34.75 13.91
C SER A 223 -9.41 -35.90 12.95
N ARG A 224 -10.26 -35.68 11.92
CA ARG A 224 -10.66 -36.67 10.92
C ARG A 224 -10.05 -36.43 9.53
N LYS A 225 -9.16 -35.43 9.38
CA LYS A 225 -8.49 -35.14 8.10
C LYS A 225 -7.32 -36.10 7.86
N ASP A 226 -7.12 -36.49 6.60
CA ASP A 226 -6.04 -37.41 6.18
C ASP A 226 -4.62 -36.86 6.40
N ILE A 227 -4.49 -35.53 6.49
CA ILE A 227 -3.24 -34.83 6.84
C ILE A 227 -3.37 -34.36 8.28
N PRO A 228 -2.59 -34.91 9.24
CA PRO A 228 -2.66 -34.51 10.63
C PRO A 228 -2.27 -33.04 10.78
N VAL A 229 -3.03 -32.32 11.59
CA VAL A 229 -2.69 -30.94 11.98
C VAL A 229 -1.66 -31.01 13.10
N PHE A 230 -0.39 -30.77 12.77
CA PHE A 230 0.70 -30.75 13.75
C PHE A 230 0.79 -29.38 14.43
N HIS A 231 1.00 -29.38 15.74
CA HIS A 231 1.50 -28.22 16.48
C HIS A 231 3.03 -28.33 16.47
N PHE A 232 3.71 -27.38 15.85
CA PHE A 232 5.16 -27.22 16.03
C PHE A 232 5.45 -26.32 17.23
#